data_AF-A0A8S9YF41-F1
#
_entry.id   AF-A0A8S9YF41-F1
#
_cell.length_a   1.000
_cell.length_b   1.000
_cell.length_c   1.000
_cell.angle_alpha   90.00
_cell.angle_beta   90.00
_cell.angle_gamma   90.00
#
_symmetry.space_group_name_H-M   'P 1'
#
loop_
_entity.id
_entity.type
_entity.pdbx_description
1 polymer ?
#
loop_
_entity_poly.entity_id
_entity_poly.type
_entity_poly.pdbx_seq_one_letter_code
_entity_poly.pdbx_strand_id
1 'polypeptide(L)'
;MEFSSNKLTVVTATFKIDGESQRKYVTLCINGVPTRLQLDTASDLTSISSDTWRKLGRLPLLPTHHTAQNASGGTLNLAGEVTCEVTFGDSRIKTCCFVRDHPGLYLLGLD
;
A
#
# COMPACT_ATOMS: atom_id res chain seq x y z
N MET A 1 -6.30 -29.07 39.39
CA MET A 1 -5.25 -28.49 38.54
C MET A 1 -5.87 -27.27 37.89
N GLU A 2 -5.72 -26.10 38.52
CA GLU A 2 -6.31 -24.85 38.05
C GLU A 2 -5.34 -24.18 37.08
N PHE A 3 -5.82 -23.86 35.88
CA PHE A 3 -5.06 -23.08 34.91
C PHE A 3 -5.21 -21.59 35.25
N SER A 4 -4.13 -20.99 35.74
CA SER A 4 -4.05 -19.54 35.98
C SER A 4 -4.01 -18.80 34.64
N SER A 5 -4.99 -17.91 34.42
CA SER A 5 -5.04 -17.05 33.24
C SER A 5 -4.13 -15.83 33.43
N ASN A 6 -3.01 -15.80 32.72
CA ASN A 6 -2.10 -14.66 32.73
C ASN A 6 -2.73 -13.48 31.99
N LYS A 7 -3.13 -12.43 32.71
CA LYS A 7 -3.68 -11.20 32.14
C LYS A 7 -2.56 -10.34 31.57
N LEU A 8 -2.43 -10.31 30.24
CA LEU A 8 -1.50 -9.42 29.55
C LEU A 8 -2.06 -7.98 29.58
N THR A 9 -1.33 -7.04 30.18
CA THR A 9 -1.71 -5.62 30.21
C THR A 9 -0.81 -4.88 29.23
N VAL A 10 -1.36 -4.43 28.11
CA VAL A 10 -0.61 -3.65 27.10
C VAL A 10 -0.76 -2.17 27.42
N VAL A 11 0.36 -1.51 27.73
CA VAL A 11 0.41 -0.04 27.89
C VAL A 11 0.78 0.56 26.54
N THR A 12 -0.15 1.30 25.94
CA THR A 12 0.09 1.99 24.66
C THR A 12 0.50 3.43 24.94
N ALA A 13 1.76 3.78 24.67
CA ALA A 13 2.21 5.17 24.69
C ALA A 13 1.87 5.82 23.33
N THR A 14 1.08 6.89 23.36
CA THR A 14 0.76 7.68 22.16
C THR A 14 1.44 9.03 22.24
N PHE A 15 2.37 9.31 21.32
CA PHE A 15 2.95 10.64 21.18
C PHE A 15 2.09 11.40 20.18
N LYS A 16 1.42 12.46 20.64
CA LYS A 16 0.75 13.40 19.74
C LYS A 16 1.84 14.25 19.09
N ILE A 17 2.06 14.02 17.80
CA ILE A 17 2.96 14.85 17.00
C ILE A 17 2.12 15.99 16.44
N ASP A 18 2.29 17.20 16.99
CA ASP A 18 1.58 18.42 16.58
C ASP A 18 2.30 19.09 15.40
N GLY A 19 2.56 18.31 14.35
CA GLY A 19 3.14 18.78 13.09
C GLY A 19 2.14 18.60 11.96
N GLU A 20 2.04 19.59 11.07
CA GLU A 20 1.31 19.39 9.82
C GLU A 20 1.87 18.15 9.10
N SER A 21 1.01 17.17 8.85
CA SER A 21 1.36 15.98 8.08
C SER A 21 1.65 16.38 6.63
N GLN A 22 2.90 16.74 6.33
CA GLN A 22 3.35 16.91 4.95
C GLN A 22 3.57 15.55 4.30
N ARG A 23 2.49 14.98 3.77
CA ARG A 23 2.56 13.79 2.91
C ARG A 23 3.58 14.01 1.80
N LYS A 24 4.57 13.12 1.72
CA LYS A 24 5.56 13.12 0.64
C LYS A 24 5.07 12.25 -0.50
N TYR A 25 5.42 12.64 -1.71
CA TYR A 25 5.00 11.96 -2.92
C TYR A 25 6.17 11.83 -3.88
N VAL A 26 6.14 10.76 -4.68
CA VAL A 26 7.08 10.50 -5.75
C VAL A 26 6.31 10.20 -7.03
N THR A 27 6.82 10.67 -8.16
CA THR A 27 6.30 10.29 -9.47
C THR A 27 7.19 9.20 -10.02
N LEU A 28 6.62 8.02 -10.23
CA LEU A 28 7.26 6.86 -10.85
C LEU A 28 6.68 6.67 -12.25
N CYS A 29 7.42 6.04 -13.14
CA CYS A 29 6.88 5.56 -14.41
C CYS A 29 6.45 4.10 -14.23
N ILE A 30 5.14 3.85 -14.16
CA ILE A 30 4.58 2.49 -14.04
C ILE A 30 4.11 2.07 -15.42
N ASN A 31 4.72 1.03 -16.00
CA ASN A 31 4.48 0.56 -17.36
C ASN A 31 4.48 1.70 -18.40
N GLY A 32 5.41 2.64 -18.25
CA GLY A 32 5.55 3.83 -19.11
C GLY A 32 4.61 4.99 -18.80
N VAL A 33 3.70 4.86 -17.82
CA VAL A 33 2.77 5.92 -17.43
C VAL A 33 3.25 6.61 -16.15
N PRO A 34 3.49 7.94 -16.19
CA PRO A 34 3.81 8.71 -14.99
C PRO A 34 2.68 8.63 -13.97
N THR A 35 3.00 8.12 -12.78
CA THR A 35 2.05 7.87 -11.69
C THR A 35 2.62 8.43 -10.40
N ARG A 36 1.86 9.34 -9.77
CA ARG A 36 2.25 9.98 -8.51
C ARG A 36 1.70 9.19 -7.33
N LEU A 37 2.58 8.61 -6.53
CA LEU A 37 2.26 7.83 -5.33
C LEU A 37 2.68 8.58 -4.06
N GLN A 38 1.95 8.38 -2.97
CA GLN A 38 2.39 8.80 -1.65
C GLN A 38 3.48 7.83 -1.17
N LEU A 39 4.60 8.37 -0.70
CA LEU A 39 5.63 7.55 -0.08
C LEU A 39 5.14 7.11 1.30
N ASP A 40 5.05 5.80 1.52
CA ASP A 40 4.56 5.24 2.77
C ASP A 40 5.48 4.12 3.26
N THR A 41 6.47 4.51 4.06
CA THR A 41 7.47 3.58 4.62
C THR A 41 6.87 2.60 5.64
N ALA A 42 5.63 2.81 6.09
CA ALA A 42 4.94 1.90 6.99
C ALA A 42 4.08 0.87 6.24
N SER A 43 4.01 0.96 4.91
CA SER A 43 3.30 0.01 4.08
C SER A 43 4.28 -0.98 3.46
N ASP A 44 4.02 -2.28 3.66
CA ASP A 44 4.81 -3.33 3.02
C ASP A 44 4.55 -3.44 1.52
N LEU A 45 3.39 -2.97 1.04
CA LEU A 45 2.89 -3.25 -0.31
C LEU A 45 2.55 -1.98 -1.08
N THR A 46 2.91 -1.94 -2.36
CA THR A 46 2.52 -0.87 -3.26
C THR A 46 1.07 -1.02 -3.71
N SER A 47 0.27 0.03 -3.55
CA SER A 47 -1.15 0.03 -3.94
C SER A 47 -1.51 1.16 -4.90
N ILE A 48 -2.30 0.81 -5.92
CA ILE A 48 -2.85 1.72 -6.92
C ILE A 48 -4.38 1.62 -6.92
N SER A 49 -5.07 2.66 -7.39
CA SER A 49 -6.52 2.55 -7.57
C SER A 49 -6.87 1.82 -8.86
N SER A 50 -8.13 1.35 -8.93
CA SER A 50 -8.77 0.89 -10.16
C SER A 50 -8.71 1.94 -11.28
N ASP A 51 -8.72 3.24 -10.97
CA ASP A 51 -8.57 4.31 -11.96
C ASP A 51 -7.18 4.37 -12.56
N THR A 52 -6.15 4.28 -11.72
CA THR A 52 -4.75 4.20 -12.15
C THR A 52 -4.55 2.94 -12.98
N TRP A 53 -5.00 1.78 -12.50
CA TRP A 53 -4.93 0.53 -13.24
C TRP A 53 -5.59 0.60 -14.63
N ARG A 54 -6.75 1.28 -14.76
CA ARG A 54 -7.36 1.53 -16.07
C ARG A 54 -6.48 2.40 -16.98
N LYS A 55 -5.80 3.42 -16.43
CA LYS A 55 -4.86 4.27 -17.19
C LYS A 55 -3.59 3.52 -17.60
N LEU A 56 -3.19 2.51 -16.84
CA LEU A 56 -2.08 1.60 -17.19
C LEU A 56 -2.46 0.61 -18.31
N GLY A 57 -3.63 0.75 -18.93
CA GLY A 57 -4.06 -0.11 -20.03
C GLY A 57 -4.83 -1.36 -19.60
N ARG A 58 -5.32 -1.41 -18.35
CA ARG A 58 -6.08 -2.57 -17.82
C ARG A 58 -5.30 -3.87 -17.95
N LEU A 59 -4.06 -3.84 -17.48
CA LEU A 59 -3.20 -5.01 -17.39
C LEU A 59 -3.94 -6.18 -16.71
N PRO A 60 -3.61 -7.43 -17.05
CA PRO A 60 -4.26 -8.60 -16.46
C PRO A 60 -4.27 -8.51 -14.94
N LEU A 61 -5.47 -8.45 -14.36
CA LEU A 61 -5.68 -8.41 -12.92
C LEU A 61 -5.84 -9.85 -12.44
N LEU A 62 -4.92 -10.29 -11.58
CA LEU A 62 -4.95 -11.63 -11.00
C LEU A 62 -5.69 -11.61 -9.66
N PRO A 63 -6.42 -12.68 -9.32
CA PRO A 63 -6.91 -12.86 -7.96
C PRO A 63 -5.74 -12.85 -6.97
N THR A 64 -5.93 -12.23 -5.82
CA THR A 64 -4.93 -12.21 -4.76
C THR A 64 -5.44 -12.90 -3.51
N HIS A 65 -4.55 -13.62 -2.82
CA HIS A 65 -4.81 -14.16 -1.48
C HIS A 65 -4.28 -13.23 -0.37
N HIS A 66 -3.65 -12.12 -0.74
CA HIS A 66 -3.11 -11.15 0.21
C HIS A 66 -4.24 -10.39 0.91
N THR A 67 -4.11 -10.26 2.23
CA THR A 67 -4.98 -9.40 3.04
C THR A 67 -4.17 -8.18 3.46
N ALA A 68 -4.55 -7.00 2.98
CA ALA A 68 -3.94 -5.75 3.41
C ALA A 68 -4.74 -5.13 4.56
N GLN A 69 -4.04 -4.51 5.51
CA GLN A 69 -4.66 -3.79 6.63
C GLN A 69 -4.25 -2.32 6.60
N ASN A 70 -5.16 -1.45 7.02
CA ASN A 70 -4.83 -0.05 7.29
C ASN A 70 -4.17 0.07 8.69
N ALA A 71 -3.61 1.25 8.98
CA ALA A 71 -2.92 1.50 10.25
C ALA A 71 -3.81 1.35 11.50
N SER A 72 -5.13 1.29 11.35
CA SER A 72 -6.08 1.06 12.45
C SER A 72 -6.49 -0.41 12.57
N GLY A 73 -5.88 -1.32 11.81
CA GLY A 73 -6.18 -2.76 11.80
C GLY A 73 -7.40 -3.15 10.96
N GLY A 74 -8.01 -2.21 10.22
CA GLY A 74 -9.12 -2.49 9.33
C GLY A 74 -8.64 -3.10 8.00
N THR A 75 -9.34 -4.11 7.50
CA THR A 75 -9.02 -4.74 6.22
C THR A 75 -9.27 -3.81 5.04
N LEU A 76 -8.35 -3.79 4.09
CA LEU A 76 -8.46 -3.11 2.82
C LEU A 76 -9.00 -4.08 1.76
N ASN A 77 -10.03 -3.64 1.03
CA ASN A 77 -10.55 -4.40 -0.10
C ASN A 77 -9.61 -4.25 -1.30
N LEU A 78 -8.99 -5.36 -1.69
CA LEU A 78 -8.15 -5.47 -2.88
C LEU A 78 -8.98 -6.12 -4.00
N ALA A 79 -9.02 -5.49 -5.16
CA ALA A 79 -9.65 -6.04 -6.35
C ALA A 79 -8.82 -7.19 -6.96
N GLY A 80 -7.52 -7.18 -6.69
CA GLY A 80 -6.55 -8.14 -7.20
C GLY A 80 -5.15 -7.56 -7.21
N GLU A 81 -4.26 -8.27 -7.89
CA GLU A 81 -2.86 -7.90 -8.04
C GLU A 81 -2.44 -7.89 -9.50
N VAL A 82 -1.48 -7.03 -9.83
CA VAL A 82 -0.98 -6.83 -11.19
C VAL A 82 0.54 -6.72 -11.17
N THR A 83 1.21 -7.42 -12.08
CA THR A 83 2.65 -7.24 -12.28
C THR A 83 2.92 -5.93 -13.01
N CYS A 84 3.73 -5.07 -12.40
CA CYS A 84 4.09 -3.77 -12.92
C CYS A 84 5.59 -3.67 -13.15
N GLU A 85 5.97 -3.06 -14.27
CA GLU A 85 7.32 -2.55 -14.46
C GLU A 85 7.36 -1.10 -13.99
N VAL A 86 8.16 -0.83 -12.96
CA VAL A 86 8.29 0.48 -12.34
C VAL A 86 9.69 1.02 -12.64
N THR A 87 9.76 2.25 -13.15
CA THR A 87 11.03 2.95 -13.40
C THR A 87 11.11 4.29 -12.68
N PHE A 88 12.32 4.61 -12.22
CA PHE A 88 12.66 5.88 -11.58
C PHE A 88 14.13 6.22 -11.85
N GLY A 89 14.39 7.30 -12.60
CA GLY A 89 15.72 7.55 -13.16
C GLY A 89 16.15 6.37 -14.04
N ASP A 90 17.38 5.89 -13.82
CA ASP A 90 17.94 4.72 -14.52
C ASP A 90 17.55 3.38 -13.88
N SER A 91 16.84 3.42 -12.75
CA SER A 91 16.42 2.22 -12.02
C SER A 91 15.12 1.67 -12.57
N ARG A 92 15.04 0.34 -12.67
CA ARG A 92 13.88 -0.41 -13.16
C ARG A 92 13.68 -1.66 -12.33
N ILE A 93 12.46 -1.86 -11.85
CA ILE A 93 12.06 -3.03 -11.08
C ILE A 93 10.74 -3.60 -11.63
N LYS A 94 10.59 -4.91 -11.58
CA LYS A 94 9.28 -5.55 -11.73
C LYS A 94 8.77 -5.89 -10.34
N THR A 95 7.64 -5.33 -9.96
CA THR A 95 7.02 -5.55 -8.65
C THR A 95 5.52 -5.81 -8.80
N CYS A 96 4.92 -6.32 -7.75
CA CYS A 96 3.49 -6.60 -7.68
C CYS A 96 2.78 -5.35 -7.14
N CYS A 97 1.84 -4.79 -7.89
CA CYS A 97 0.99 -3.71 -7.38
C CYS A 97 -0.40 -4.25 -7.06
N PHE A 98 -0.95 -3.83 -5.92
CA PHE A 98 -2.29 -4.19 -5.50
C PHE A 98 -3.29 -3.14 -5.95
N VAL A 99 -4.39 -3.59 -6.58
CA VAL A 99 -5.45 -2.68 -7.06
C VAL A 99 -6.52 -2.55 -5.99
N ARG A 100 -6.90 -1.31 -5.66
CA ARG A 100 -8.00 -1.00 -4.74
C ARG A 100 -9.17 -0.36 -5.44
N ASP A 101 -10.37 -0.78 -5.05
CA ASP A 101 -11.63 -0.25 -5.57
C ASP A 101 -12.02 1.11 -4.98
N HIS A 102 -11.38 1.53 -3.88
CA HIS A 102 -11.64 2.84 -3.27
C HIS A 102 -10.71 3.93 -3.83
N PRO A 103 -11.24 5.10 -4.22
CA PRO A 103 -10.42 6.21 -4.67
C PRO A 103 -9.61 6.83 -3.52
N GLY A 104 -8.49 7.49 -3.86
CA GLY A 104 -7.91 8.52 -3.00
C GLY A 104 -6.69 8.16 -2.17
N LEU A 105 -6.17 6.94 -2.23
CA LEU A 105 -4.87 6.64 -1.60
C LEU A 105 -4.06 5.67 -2.46
N TYR A 106 -2.93 6.17 -2.96
CA TYR A 106 -1.94 5.42 -3.74
C TYR A 106 -0.66 5.41 -2.95
N LEU A 107 -0.21 4.23 -2.55
CA LEU A 107 0.92 4.07 -1.65
C LEU A 107 2.06 3.42 -2.41
N LEU A 108 3.25 3.95 -2.25
CA LEU A 108 4.49 3.24 -2.52
C LEU A 108 4.93 2.56 -1.23
N GLY A 109 4.92 1.23 -1.24
CA GLY A 109 5.39 0.39 -0.13
C GLY A 109 6.86 0.01 -0.29
N LEU A 110 7.28 -1.03 0.44
CA LEU A 110 8.67 -1.51 0.49
C LEU A 110 9.03 -2.62 -0.53
N ASP A 111 8.05 -3.08 -1.32
CA ASP A 111 8.15 -4.18 -2.30
C ASP A 111 8.91 -3.84 -3.61
#